data_AF-A0A6P4CN01-F1
#
_entry.id   AF-A0A6P4CN01-F1
#
_cell.length_a   1.000
_cell.length_b   1.000
_cell.length_c   1.000
_cell.angle_alpha   90.00
_cell.angle_beta   90.00
_cell.angle_gamma   90.00
#
_symmetry.space_group_name_H-M   'P 1'
#
loop_
_entity.id
_entity.type
_entity.pdbx_description
1 polymer ?
#
loop_
_entity_poly.entity_id
_entity_poly.type
_entity_poly.pdbx_seq_one_letter_code
_entity_poly.pdbx_strand_id
1 'polypeptide(L)'
;MKGWLTIYTSEDPKSPFTKLSARTQVLTKVKALLKLYKDENPSVVLVGHSLGASLSIVSAFDLVENGITDVPVAAFVFGRLLGYEYTGVELEIDTRKSPNLKDSKNPSDWHNLQAMLHVVAGWNGKHGEFKLRVKRSLALVNKSCEFLKDEYRVPGLWWVEKNKGMVKRYDGEWVLDAPEAEDIPVPEDYD
;
A
#
# COMPACT_ATOMS: atom_id res chain seq x y z
N MET A 1 12.05 11.76 -15.03
CA MET A 1 12.18 10.65 -14.07
C MET A 1 11.25 9.52 -14.54
N LYS A 2 11.75 8.32 -14.88
CA LYS A 2 10.97 7.22 -15.53
C LYS A 2 10.78 5.97 -14.65
N GLY A 3 11.18 6.02 -13.38
CA GLY A 3 11.33 4.83 -12.53
C GLY A 3 10.05 3.99 -12.36
N TRP A 4 8.92 4.63 -12.07
CA TRP A 4 7.64 3.91 -11.93
C TRP A 4 7.21 3.24 -13.24
N LEU A 5 7.48 3.87 -14.40
CA LEU A 5 7.15 3.30 -15.70
C LEU A 5 8.03 2.08 -15.98
N THR A 6 9.33 2.19 -15.72
CA THR A 6 10.26 1.05 -15.82
C THR A 6 9.81 -0.12 -14.96
N ILE A 7 9.47 0.11 -13.69
CA ILE A 7 8.94 -0.93 -12.81
C ILE A 7 7.66 -1.56 -13.38
N TYR A 8 6.77 -0.72 -13.94
CA TYR A 8 5.49 -1.18 -14.46
C TYR A 8 5.62 -2.02 -15.74
N THR A 9 6.54 -1.66 -16.64
CA THR A 9 6.59 -2.22 -18.02
C THR A 9 7.78 -3.12 -18.31
N SER A 10 8.81 -3.15 -17.46
CA SER A 10 9.98 -4.00 -17.71
C SER A 10 9.70 -5.48 -17.45
N GLU A 11 10.37 -6.32 -18.22
CA GLU A 11 10.34 -7.77 -18.12
C GLU A 11 11.77 -8.32 -18.17
N ASP A 12 11.93 -9.54 -17.68
CA ASP A 12 13.19 -10.29 -17.72
C ASP A 12 12.88 -11.75 -18.13
N PRO A 13 13.16 -12.14 -19.39
CA PRO A 13 12.93 -13.50 -19.88
C PRO A 13 13.70 -14.59 -19.11
N LYS A 14 14.77 -14.22 -18.39
CA LYS A 14 15.57 -15.15 -17.58
C LYS A 14 15.02 -15.33 -16.16
N SER A 15 14.14 -14.42 -15.72
CA SER A 15 13.51 -14.49 -14.40
C SER A 15 12.26 -15.38 -14.47
N PRO A 16 12.05 -16.32 -13.55
CA PRO A 16 10.81 -17.09 -13.51
C PRO A 16 9.58 -16.22 -13.14
N PHE A 17 9.78 -15.12 -12.42
CA PHE A 17 8.70 -14.29 -11.85
C PHE A 17 8.32 -13.09 -12.71
N THR A 18 9.26 -12.60 -13.51
CA THR A 18 9.09 -11.38 -14.29
C THR A 18 9.33 -11.62 -15.77
N LYS A 19 9.07 -12.84 -16.28
CA LYS A 19 9.07 -13.11 -17.74
C LYS A 19 8.11 -12.17 -18.46
N LEU A 20 7.00 -11.85 -17.80
CA LEU A 20 6.06 -10.81 -18.18
C LEU A 20 6.17 -9.62 -17.23
N SER A 21 5.99 -8.41 -17.75
CA SER A 21 5.94 -7.20 -16.94
C SER A 21 4.80 -7.19 -15.92
N ALA A 22 4.94 -6.39 -14.85
CA ALA A 22 3.88 -6.20 -13.86
C ALA A 22 2.57 -5.71 -14.50
N ARG A 23 2.66 -4.82 -15.49
CA ARG A 23 1.55 -4.38 -16.34
C ARG A 23 0.80 -5.57 -16.95
N THR A 24 1.52 -6.46 -17.63
CA THR A 24 0.91 -7.62 -18.31
C THR A 24 0.26 -8.58 -17.32
N GLN A 25 0.91 -8.85 -16.19
CA GLN A 25 0.38 -9.73 -15.15
C GLN A 25 -0.96 -9.18 -14.60
N VAL A 26 -0.99 -7.89 -14.22
CA VAL A 26 -2.20 -7.24 -13.70
C VAL A 26 -3.32 -7.20 -14.74
N LEU A 27 -3.04 -6.77 -15.97
CA LEU A 27 -4.04 -6.71 -17.05
C LEU A 27 -4.67 -8.09 -17.31
N THR A 28 -3.85 -9.13 -17.42
CA THR A 28 -4.31 -10.49 -17.71
C THR A 28 -5.18 -11.02 -16.58
N LYS A 29 -4.75 -10.91 -15.32
CA LYS A 29 -5.52 -11.41 -14.17
C LYS A 29 -6.82 -10.64 -13.96
N VAL A 30 -6.81 -9.31 -14.05
CA VAL A 30 -8.03 -8.51 -13.92
C VAL A 30 -9.04 -8.89 -15.01
N LYS A 31 -8.62 -9.01 -16.28
CA LYS A 31 -9.50 -9.45 -17.37
C LYS A 31 -10.08 -10.85 -17.13
N ALA A 32 -9.26 -11.79 -16.66
CA ALA A 32 -9.71 -13.13 -16.33
C ALA A 32 -10.77 -13.14 -15.21
N LEU A 33 -10.55 -12.37 -14.14
CA LEU A 33 -11.51 -12.24 -13.03
C LEU A 33 -12.81 -11.57 -13.48
N LEU A 34 -12.74 -10.50 -14.28
CA LEU A 34 -13.94 -9.84 -14.80
C LEU A 34 -14.76 -10.74 -15.72
N LYS A 35 -14.10 -11.63 -16.48
CA LYS A 35 -14.80 -12.64 -17.28
C LYS A 35 -15.48 -13.69 -16.39
N LEU A 36 -14.80 -14.13 -15.32
CA LEU A 36 -15.31 -15.13 -14.38
C LEU A 36 -16.53 -14.61 -13.61
N TYR A 37 -16.49 -13.36 -13.15
CA TYR A 37 -17.51 -12.73 -12.33
C TYR A 37 -18.42 -11.77 -13.12
N LYS A 38 -18.53 -11.95 -14.43
CA LYS A 38 -19.26 -11.02 -15.33
C LYS A 38 -20.74 -10.82 -14.94
N ASP A 39 -21.34 -11.83 -14.31
CA ASP A 39 -22.76 -11.84 -13.94
C ASP A 39 -22.99 -11.31 -12.51
N GLU A 40 -21.93 -10.91 -11.79
CA GLU A 40 -21.97 -10.44 -10.39
C GLU A 40 -21.82 -8.91 -10.25
N ASN A 41 -21.86 -8.17 -11.37
CA ASN A 41 -21.67 -6.72 -11.41
C ASN A 41 -20.40 -6.23 -10.65
N PRO A 42 -19.21 -6.69 -11.06
CA PRO A 42 -17.98 -6.43 -10.32
C PRO A 42 -17.48 -4.98 -10.47
N SER A 43 -16.57 -4.58 -9.58
CA SER A 43 -15.80 -3.34 -9.68
C SER A 43 -14.32 -3.60 -9.41
N VAL A 44 -13.44 -2.78 -9.98
CA VAL A 44 -11.99 -2.89 -9.75
C VAL A 44 -11.52 -1.72 -8.90
N VAL A 45 -10.86 -2.02 -7.77
CA VAL A 45 -10.30 -1.02 -6.88
C VAL A 45 -8.80 -1.23 -6.74
N LEU A 46 -8.02 -0.22 -7.12
CA LEU A 46 -6.57 -0.20 -6.96
C LEU A 46 -6.21 0.67 -5.76
N VAL A 47 -5.31 0.18 -4.92
CA VAL A 47 -4.88 0.91 -3.71
C VAL A 47 -3.38 0.93 -3.63
N GLY A 48 -2.83 2.07 -3.21
CA GLY A 48 -1.39 2.21 -3.16
C GLY A 48 -0.91 3.39 -2.33
N HIS A 49 0.28 3.24 -1.76
CA HIS A 49 0.98 4.28 -1.02
C HIS A 49 2.35 4.55 -1.64
N SER A 50 2.75 5.81 -1.74
CA SER A 50 4.06 6.22 -2.25
C SER A 50 4.33 5.67 -3.67
N LEU A 51 5.37 4.85 -3.88
CA LEU A 51 5.58 4.19 -5.18
C LEU A 51 4.34 3.40 -5.65
N GLY A 52 3.66 2.72 -4.72
CA GLY A 52 2.42 2.01 -4.99
C GLY A 52 1.27 2.93 -5.41
N ALA A 53 1.26 4.19 -4.96
CA ALA A 53 0.27 5.17 -5.42
C ALA A 53 0.46 5.49 -6.92
N SER A 54 1.70 5.72 -7.34
CA SER A 54 2.01 5.93 -8.76
C SER A 54 1.66 4.72 -9.61
N LEU A 55 1.99 3.51 -9.13
CA LEU A 55 1.63 2.25 -9.81
C LEU A 55 0.11 2.06 -9.87
N SER A 56 -0.63 2.39 -8.81
CA SER A 56 -2.10 2.27 -8.80
C SER A 56 -2.76 3.23 -9.80
N ILE A 57 -2.28 4.46 -9.89
CA ILE A 57 -2.82 5.44 -10.85
C ILE A 57 -2.57 4.99 -12.29
N VAL A 58 -1.33 4.62 -12.63
CA VAL A 58 -1.03 4.19 -14.01
C VAL A 58 -1.76 2.89 -14.35
N SER A 59 -1.85 1.93 -13.43
CA SER A 59 -2.61 0.70 -13.64
C SER A 59 -4.09 0.99 -13.84
N ALA A 60 -4.71 1.86 -13.04
CA ALA A 60 -6.13 2.20 -13.18
C ALA A 60 -6.42 2.81 -14.56
N PHE A 61 -5.59 3.76 -14.98
CA PHE A 61 -5.68 4.38 -16.30
C PHE A 61 -5.50 3.34 -17.42
N ASP A 62 -4.47 2.51 -17.31
CA ASP A 62 -4.13 1.49 -18.30
C ASP A 62 -5.20 0.41 -18.44
N LEU A 63 -5.85 -0.02 -17.35
CA LEU A 63 -6.97 -0.96 -17.40
C LEU A 63 -8.13 -0.41 -18.25
N VAL A 64 -8.51 0.85 -18.01
CA VAL A 64 -9.62 1.51 -18.73
C VAL A 64 -9.27 1.71 -20.21
N GLU A 65 -8.08 2.25 -20.50
CA GLU A 65 -7.60 2.46 -21.87
C GLU A 65 -7.45 1.15 -22.66
N ASN A 66 -7.26 0.01 -21.98
CA ASN A 66 -7.09 -1.31 -22.61
C ASN A 66 -8.34 -2.19 -22.51
N GLY A 67 -9.53 -1.56 -22.48
CA GLY A 67 -10.81 -2.20 -22.76
C GLY A 67 -11.57 -2.71 -21.53
N ILE A 68 -11.23 -2.26 -20.32
CA ILE A 68 -12.06 -2.49 -19.13
C ILE A 68 -12.93 -1.25 -18.93
N THR A 69 -14.02 -1.16 -19.69
CA THR A 69 -14.94 -0.01 -19.68
C THR A 69 -16.31 -0.33 -19.09
N ASP A 70 -16.65 -1.60 -18.99
CA ASP A 70 -17.99 -2.06 -18.59
C ASP A 70 -18.19 -2.13 -17.07
N VAL A 71 -17.13 -1.89 -16.30
CA VAL A 71 -17.13 -1.94 -14.84
C VAL A 71 -16.50 -0.68 -14.25
N PRO A 72 -16.95 -0.22 -13.07
CA PRO A 72 -16.29 0.87 -12.36
C PRO A 72 -14.85 0.52 -12.00
N VAL A 73 -13.92 1.40 -12.34
CA VAL A 73 -12.51 1.34 -11.94
C VAL A 73 -12.19 2.55 -11.07
N ALA A 74 -11.66 2.32 -9.86
CA ALA A 74 -11.29 3.37 -8.93
C ALA A 74 -9.90 3.14 -8.35
N ALA A 75 -9.17 4.23 -8.07
CA ALA A 75 -7.89 4.18 -7.37
C ALA A 75 -7.95 5.02 -6.08
N PHE A 76 -7.67 4.41 -4.93
CA PHE A 76 -7.50 5.11 -3.66
C PHE A 76 -6.02 5.12 -3.26
N VAL A 77 -5.41 6.30 -3.33
CA VAL A 77 -3.96 6.43 -3.22
C VAL A 77 -3.54 7.38 -2.10
N PHE A 78 -2.40 7.08 -1.49
CA PHE A 78 -1.88 7.78 -0.32
C PHE A 78 -0.42 8.21 -0.54
N GLY A 79 -0.02 9.34 0.02
CA GLY A 79 1.37 9.80 0.01
C GLY A 79 1.82 10.34 -1.36
N ARG A 80 1.44 11.59 -1.62
CA ARG A 80 1.81 12.36 -2.81
C ARG A 80 3.33 12.40 -3.00
N LEU A 81 3.79 12.10 -4.21
CA LEU A 81 5.16 12.17 -4.68
C LEU A 81 5.46 13.60 -5.18
N LEU A 82 6.52 14.20 -4.66
CA LEU A 82 6.93 15.55 -5.05
C LEU A 82 7.36 15.59 -6.52
N GLY A 83 6.95 16.66 -7.24
CA GLY A 83 7.36 16.91 -8.63
C GLY A 83 6.46 16.27 -9.70
N TYR A 84 5.28 15.77 -9.34
CA TYR A 84 4.28 15.24 -10.27
C TYR A 84 2.96 16.00 -10.17
N GLU A 85 2.27 16.12 -11.30
CA GLU A 85 0.87 16.55 -11.36
C GLU A 85 -0.04 15.37 -11.01
N TYR A 86 -1.10 15.66 -10.27
CA TYR A 86 -2.06 14.67 -9.79
C TYR A 86 -3.38 14.84 -10.52
N THR A 87 -3.96 13.72 -10.93
CA THR A 87 -5.30 13.66 -11.51
C THR A 87 -6.27 13.04 -10.50
N GLY A 88 -7.56 13.34 -10.64
CA GLY A 88 -8.61 12.84 -9.77
C GLY A 88 -9.05 13.84 -8.71
N VAL A 89 -9.70 13.32 -7.65
CA VAL A 89 -10.24 14.13 -6.55
C VAL A 89 -9.30 14.03 -5.36
N GLU A 90 -8.83 15.19 -4.87
CA GLU A 90 -7.89 15.26 -3.75
C GLU A 90 -8.65 15.38 -2.41
N LEU A 91 -8.26 14.54 -1.44
CA LEU A 91 -8.64 14.67 -0.04
C LEU A 91 -7.43 15.17 0.75
N GLU A 92 -7.36 16.47 0.97
CA GLU A 92 -6.32 17.07 1.80
C GLU A 92 -6.57 16.77 3.28
N ILE A 93 -5.56 16.19 3.94
CA ILE A 93 -5.54 15.92 5.38
C ILE A 93 -4.32 16.61 6.00
N ASP A 94 -4.42 16.91 7.29
CA ASP A 94 -3.34 17.52 8.06
C ASP A 94 -3.04 16.67 9.30
N THR A 95 -1.85 16.06 9.33
CA THR A 95 -1.42 15.21 10.45
C THR A 95 -1.29 15.99 11.76
N ARG A 96 -1.01 17.30 11.70
CA ARG A 96 -0.85 18.20 12.86
C ARG A 96 -2.15 18.40 13.63
N LYS A 97 -3.30 18.07 13.02
CA LYS A 97 -4.60 18.12 13.71
C LYS A 97 -4.79 17.05 14.76
N SER A 98 -4.10 15.91 14.64
CA SER A 98 -4.23 14.85 15.62
C SER A 98 -3.54 15.26 16.93
N PRO A 99 -4.25 15.28 18.07
CA PRO A 99 -3.63 15.56 19.36
C PRO A 99 -2.72 14.42 19.82
N ASN A 100 -2.76 13.26 19.15
CA ASN A 100 -1.98 12.08 19.51
C ASN A 100 -0.58 12.04 18.86
N LEU A 101 -0.36 12.83 17.81
CA LEU A 101 0.89 12.84 17.05
C LEU A 101 1.86 13.90 17.59
N LYS A 102 3.15 13.64 17.49
CA LYS A 102 4.22 14.61 17.77
C LYS A 102 4.17 15.74 16.74
N ASP A 103 4.67 16.91 17.10
CA ASP A 103 5.00 17.95 16.12
C ASP A 103 6.35 17.60 15.48
N SER A 104 6.32 16.68 14.50
CA SER A 104 7.53 16.15 13.86
C SER A 104 7.97 17.03 12.69
N LYS A 105 9.29 17.21 12.55
CA LYS A 105 9.95 17.81 11.38
C LYS A 105 10.51 16.77 10.41
N ASN A 106 10.28 15.48 10.68
CA ASN A 106 10.78 14.39 9.85
C ASN A 106 9.80 14.10 8.70
N PRO A 107 10.20 14.27 7.43
CA PRO A 107 9.33 13.97 6.29
C PRO A 107 8.83 12.52 6.26
N SER A 108 9.59 11.57 6.80
CA SER A 108 9.18 10.17 6.87
C SER A 108 7.96 9.94 7.76
N ASP A 109 7.78 10.77 8.81
CA ASP A 109 6.62 10.69 9.68
C ASP A 109 5.35 11.18 8.97
N TRP A 110 5.47 12.29 8.23
CA TRP A 110 4.37 12.82 7.41
C TRP A 110 4.02 11.88 6.25
N HIS A 111 5.01 11.18 5.71
CA HIS A 111 4.84 10.20 4.63
C HIS A 111 4.34 8.83 5.13
N ASN A 112 4.22 8.61 6.44
CA ASN A 112 3.85 7.31 7.00
C ASN A 112 2.37 6.97 6.73
N LEU A 113 2.11 5.82 6.10
CA LEU A 113 0.76 5.37 5.76
C LEU A 113 -0.14 5.19 6.99
N GLN A 114 0.38 4.61 8.08
CA GLN A 114 -0.43 4.37 9.27
C GLN A 114 -0.83 5.67 9.97
N ALA A 115 0.04 6.69 9.92
CA ALA A 115 -0.26 8.04 10.37
C ALA A 115 -1.31 8.72 9.48
N MET A 116 -1.20 8.62 8.15
CA MET A 116 -2.23 9.12 7.22
C MET A 116 -3.59 8.48 7.51
N LEU A 117 -3.65 7.16 7.66
CA LEU A 117 -4.88 6.43 7.98
C LEU A 117 -5.44 6.77 9.36
N HIS A 118 -4.58 7.02 10.35
CA HIS A 118 -5.00 7.54 11.66
C HIS A 118 -5.69 8.90 11.51
N VAL A 119 -5.12 9.78 10.67
CA VAL A 119 -5.68 11.11 10.45
C VAL A 119 -6.98 11.02 9.69
N VAL A 120 -7.07 10.21 8.62
CA VAL A 120 -8.33 9.94 7.90
C VAL A 120 -9.42 9.44 8.85
N ALA A 121 -9.08 8.55 9.78
CA ALA A 121 -10.04 8.01 10.75
C ALA A 121 -10.63 9.08 11.70
N GLY A 122 -9.94 10.20 11.92
CA GLY A 122 -10.39 11.30 12.77
C GLY A 122 -10.60 12.64 12.06
N TRP A 123 -10.45 12.67 10.74
CA TRP A 123 -10.53 13.89 9.95
C TRP A 123 -11.99 14.36 9.86
N ASN A 124 -12.22 15.63 10.19
CA ASN A 124 -13.54 16.25 10.14
C ASN A 124 -13.48 17.58 9.37
N GLY A 125 -12.56 17.68 8.40
CA GLY A 125 -12.32 18.87 7.60
C GLY A 125 -11.35 19.87 8.22
N LYS A 126 -10.91 20.84 7.42
CA LYS A 126 -9.91 21.85 7.78
C LYS A 126 -10.31 22.73 8.97
N HIS A 127 -11.59 22.96 9.18
CA HIS A 127 -12.09 23.75 10.32
C HIS A 127 -12.77 22.92 11.41
N GLY A 128 -12.97 21.61 11.19
CA GLY A 128 -13.55 20.72 12.19
C GLY A 128 -12.55 20.22 13.23
N GLU A 129 -13.05 19.85 14.40
CA GLU A 129 -12.24 19.20 15.43
C GLU A 129 -11.80 17.80 15.01
N PHE A 130 -10.59 17.41 15.40
CA PHE A 130 -10.12 16.05 15.21
C PHE A 130 -10.86 15.11 16.17
N LYS A 131 -11.61 14.16 15.63
CA LYS A 131 -12.35 13.18 16.42
C LYS A 131 -12.44 11.87 15.65
N LEU A 132 -11.82 10.83 16.20
CA LEU A 132 -11.92 9.48 15.64
C LEU A 132 -13.39 9.08 15.47
N ARG A 133 -13.78 8.79 14.21
CA ARG A 133 -15.12 8.34 13.82
C ARG A 133 -15.22 6.83 13.71
N VAL A 134 -14.08 6.14 13.72
CA VAL A 134 -13.97 4.69 13.68
C VAL A 134 -13.03 4.20 14.77
N LYS A 135 -13.25 2.98 15.27
CA LYS A 135 -12.35 2.35 16.24
C LYS A 135 -11.04 1.97 15.53
N ARG A 136 -9.97 2.70 15.82
CA ARG A 136 -8.62 2.45 15.27
C ARG A 136 -7.59 2.55 16.38
N SER A 137 -6.71 1.55 16.47
CA SER A 137 -5.65 1.54 17.48
C SER A 137 -4.59 2.59 17.15
N LEU A 138 -4.26 3.44 18.14
CA LEU A 138 -3.16 4.40 18.02
C LEU A 138 -1.85 3.68 17.74
N ALA A 139 -1.64 2.49 18.33
CA ALA A 139 -0.37 1.77 18.23
C ALA A 139 0.06 1.49 16.78
N LEU A 140 -0.90 1.39 15.85
CA LEU A 140 -0.62 1.20 14.42
C LEU A 140 0.24 2.34 13.83
N VAL A 141 0.14 3.57 14.36
CA VAL A 141 0.94 4.70 13.88
C VAL A 141 2.44 4.38 13.99
N ASN A 142 2.88 3.86 15.13
CA ASN A 142 4.30 3.55 15.37
C ASN A 142 4.75 2.22 14.74
N LYS A 143 3.94 1.60 13.86
CA LYS A 143 4.31 0.33 13.20
C LYS A 143 5.69 0.43 12.55
N SER A 144 5.96 1.54 11.86
CA SER A 144 7.21 1.79 11.11
C SER A 144 7.80 3.18 11.33
N CYS A 145 7.41 3.86 12.42
CA CYS A 145 7.96 5.15 12.83
C CYS A 145 7.80 5.33 14.35
N GLU A 146 8.11 6.53 14.85
CA GLU A 146 7.93 6.92 16.26
C GLU A 146 7.14 8.23 16.37
N PHE A 147 6.03 8.33 15.63
CA PHE A 147 5.30 9.58 15.43
C PHE A 147 4.26 9.88 16.51
N LEU A 148 3.83 8.88 17.30
CA LEU A 148 2.98 9.11 18.47
C LEU A 148 3.73 9.85 19.57
N LYS A 149 3.03 10.68 20.36
CA LYS A 149 3.57 11.28 21.58
C LYS A 149 3.97 10.21 22.61
N ASP A 150 5.01 10.50 23.36
CA ASP A 150 5.60 9.53 24.30
C ASP A 150 4.66 9.20 25.48
N GLU A 151 3.69 10.07 25.77
CA GLU A 151 2.64 9.84 26.78
C GLU A 151 1.82 8.56 26.54
N TYR A 152 1.69 8.13 25.28
CA TYR A 152 0.98 6.90 24.92
C TYR A 152 1.78 5.62 25.19
N ARG A 153 3.09 5.74 25.47
CA ARG A 153 3.99 4.62 25.81
C ARG A 153 3.97 3.47 24.78
N VAL A 154 3.72 3.79 23.51
CA VAL A 154 3.82 2.84 22.41
C VAL A 154 5.24 2.89 21.85
N PRO A 155 6.00 1.78 21.87
CA PRO A 155 7.34 1.75 21.28
C PRO A 155 7.31 2.19 19.81
N GLY A 156 8.29 2.99 19.41
CA GLY A 156 8.53 3.28 18.00
C GLY A 156 9.00 2.04 17.24
N LEU A 157 8.74 2.00 15.93
CA LEU A 157 9.27 0.98 15.01
C LEU A 157 9.01 -0.46 15.50
N TRP A 158 7.84 -0.68 16.13
CA TRP A 158 7.61 -1.92 16.87
C TRP A 158 7.36 -3.14 15.97
N TRP A 159 6.99 -2.92 14.70
CA TRP A 159 6.74 -4.04 13.80
C TRP A 159 8.03 -4.72 13.40
N VAL A 160 8.18 -5.93 13.92
CA VAL A 160 9.26 -6.85 13.59
C VAL A 160 8.74 -8.26 13.81
N GLU A 161 9.17 -9.19 12.96
CA GLU A 161 8.90 -10.60 13.18
C GLU A 161 9.44 -11.03 14.54
N LYS A 162 8.75 -11.97 15.18
CA LYS A 162 9.22 -12.54 16.45
C LYS A 162 10.65 -13.04 16.25
N ASN A 163 11.57 -12.60 17.11
CA ASN A 163 12.99 -12.93 17.00
C ASN A 163 13.60 -12.62 15.62
N LYS A 164 13.04 -11.65 14.88
CA LYS A 164 13.42 -11.32 13.49
C LYS A 164 13.31 -12.53 12.52
N GLY A 165 12.34 -13.41 12.76
CA GLY A 165 12.13 -14.63 11.97
C GLY A 165 13.04 -15.80 12.35
N MET A 166 13.86 -15.67 13.40
CA MET A 166 14.69 -16.77 13.87
C MET A 166 13.84 -17.74 14.70
N VAL A 167 13.97 -19.04 14.41
CA VAL A 167 13.31 -20.14 15.13
C VAL A 167 14.35 -21.13 15.65
N LYS A 168 14.08 -21.70 16.83
CA LYS A 168 14.93 -22.73 17.42
C LYS A 168 14.42 -24.12 17.01
N ARG A 169 15.27 -24.89 16.33
CA ARG A 169 14.97 -26.27 15.92
C ARG A 169 15.05 -27.25 17.08
N TYR A 170 14.64 -28.49 16.83
CA TYR A 170 14.64 -29.58 17.82
C TYR A 170 16.04 -29.97 18.30
N ASP A 171 17.06 -29.78 17.46
CA ASP A 171 18.48 -30.03 17.78
C ASP A 171 19.10 -28.89 18.62
N GLY A 172 18.36 -27.80 18.84
CA GLY A 172 18.78 -26.66 19.63
C GLY A 172 19.39 -25.51 18.83
N GLU A 173 19.59 -25.69 17.52
CA GLU A 173 20.15 -24.65 16.64
C GLU A 173 19.11 -23.56 16.30
N TRP A 174 19.58 -22.33 16.13
CA TRP A 174 18.76 -21.21 15.67
C TRP A 174 18.95 -20.99 14.18
N VAL A 175 17.86 -21.02 13.43
CA VAL A 175 17.85 -20.79 11.98
C VAL A 175 16.84 -19.72 11.61
N LEU A 176 16.99 -19.14 10.42
CA LEU A 176 15.91 -18.34 9.83
C LEU A 176 14.77 -19.28 9.42
N ASP A 177 13.55 -18.94 9.78
CA ASP A 177 12.39 -19.69 9.35
C ASP A 177 12.20 -19.55 7.83
N ALA A 178 11.61 -20.58 7.22
CA ALA A 178 11.17 -20.45 5.84
C ALA A 178 9.96 -19.51 5.78
N PRO A 179 9.78 -18.73 4.70
CA PRO A 179 8.52 -18.04 4.47
C PRO A 179 7.34 -19.02 4.52
N GLU A 180 6.19 -18.55 4.99
CA GLU A 180 4.96 -19.34 4.90
C GLU A 180 4.65 -19.65 3.43
N ALA A 181 3.95 -20.76 3.17
CA ALA A 181 3.68 -21.20 1.80
C ALA A 181 2.97 -20.13 0.94
N GLU A 182 2.16 -19.28 1.57
CA GLU A 182 1.42 -18.18 0.92
C GLU A 182 2.34 -16.99 0.56
N ASP A 183 3.47 -16.83 1.25
CA ASP A 183 4.45 -15.76 1.01
C ASP A 183 5.52 -16.16 0.00
N ILE A 184 5.54 -17.43 -0.43
CA ILE A 184 6.46 -17.90 -1.46
C ILE A 184 5.97 -17.37 -2.82
N PRO A 185 6.77 -16.60 -3.56
CA PRO A 185 6.39 -16.13 -4.89
C PRO A 185 6.12 -17.33 -5.81
N VAL A 186 4.93 -17.36 -6.40
CA VAL A 186 4.55 -18.37 -7.40
C VAL A 186 4.79 -17.77 -8.78
N PRO A 187 5.60 -18.40 -9.64
CA PRO A 187 5.71 -18.00 -11.04
C PRO A 187 4.32 -18.04 -11.70
N GLU A 188 4.02 -17.06 -12.55
CA GLU A 188 2.80 -17.14 -13.37
C GLU A 188 2.85 -18.37 -14.28
N ASP A 189 1.71 -19.04 -14.44
CA ASP A 189 1.54 -20.05 -15.48
C ASP A 189 1.42 -19.32 -16.82
N TYR A 190 2.42 -19.49 -17.68
CA TYR A 190 2.53 -18.80 -18.97
C TYR A 190 1.95 -19.61 -20.15
N ASP A 191 1.32 -20.76 -19.86
CA ASP A 191 0.76 -21.70 -20.83
C ASP A 191 -0.70 -21.39 -21.22
#